data_AF-A0A0C9Z0F1-F1
#
_entry.id   AF-A0A0C9Z0F1-F1
#
_cell.length_a   1.000
_cell.length_b   1.000
_cell.length_c   1.000
_cell.angle_alpha   90.00
_cell.angle_beta   90.00
_cell.angle_gamma   90.00
#
_symmetry.space_group_name_H-M   'P 1'
#
loop_
_entity.id
_entity.type
_entity.pdbx_description
1 polymer ?
#
loop_
_entity_poly.entity_id
_entity_poly.type
_entity_poly.pdbx_seq_one_letter_code
_entity_poly.pdbx_strand_id
1 'polypeptide(L)'
;MSRTEQSSAAGQDLDFWDFVSCAICHFPFATSQKGPPAVPFWLTECGHVVCNNHLNPDRSCAKCGDQGIELIPLQRNMDPPMSDWFRSLPHAIDSIANAAKVGTDT
;
A
#
# COMPACT_ATOMS: atom_id res chain seq x y z
N MET A 1 -29.11 -22.79 29.51
CA MET A 1 -29.40 -21.62 28.66
C MET A 1 -28.12 -20.80 28.58
N SER A 2 -27.25 -21.07 27.60
CA SER A 2 -25.97 -20.39 27.47
C SER A 2 -26.01 -19.59 26.17
N ARG A 3 -26.11 -18.26 26.29
CA ARG A 3 -26.04 -17.34 25.16
C ARG A 3 -24.60 -17.35 24.64
N THR A 4 -24.43 -17.77 23.40
CA THR A 4 -23.25 -17.46 22.61
C THR A 4 -23.31 -15.96 22.30
N GLU A 5 -22.51 -15.15 22.98
CA GLU A 5 -22.30 -13.76 22.61
C GLU A 5 -21.36 -13.73 21.41
N GLN A 6 -21.94 -13.87 20.22
CA GLN A 6 -21.29 -13.57 18.97
C GLN A 6 -21.29 -12.04 18.83
N SER A 7 -20.21 -11.40 19.28
CA SER A 7 -19.97 -9.98 18.99
C SER A 7 -19.77 -9.83 17.49
N SER A 8 -20.84 -9.44 16.80
CA SER A 8 -20.80 -8.85 15.47
C SER A 8 -20.01 -7.55 15.57
N ALA A 9 -18.69 -7.63 15.41
CA ALA A 9 -17.92 -6.48 14.97
C ALA A 9 -18.49 -6.13 13.59
N ALA A 10 -19.26 -5.05 13.51
CA ALA A 10 -19.65 -4.46 12.24
C ALA A 10 -18.34 -4.04 11.54
N GLY A 11 -17.77 -4.96 10.78
CA GLY A 11 -16.53 -4.78 10.03
C GLY A 11 -16.78 -3.70 9.00
N GLN A 12 -16.39 -2.48 9.32
CA GLN A 12 -16.13 -1.47 8.30
C GLN A 12 -15.07 -2.09 7.38
N ASP A 13 -15.48 -2.41 6.16
CA ASP A 13 -14.58 -2.97 5.15
C ASP A 13 -13.68 -1.82 4.69
N LEU A 14 -12.62 -1.57 5.47
CA LEU A 14 -11.66 -0.50 5.21
C LEU A 14 -10.84 -0.90 3.99
N ASP A 15 -11.02 -0.19 2.89
CA ASP A 15 -10.19 -0.38 1.70
C ASP A 15 -8.79 0.19 2.02
N PHE A 16 -7.76 -0.63 1.85
CA PHE A 16 -6.36 -0.21 2.03
C PHE A 16 -6.05 1.08 1.26
N TRP A 17 -6.62 1.21 0.05
CA TRP A 17 -6.39 2.35 -0.82
C TRP A 17 -6.89 3.68 -0.26
N ASP A 18 -7.78 3.68 0.74
CA ASP A 18 -8.25 4.89 1.41
C ASP A 18 -7.14 5.55 2.26
N PHE A 19 -6.09 4.80 2.58
CA PHE A 19 -4.95 5.27 3.38
C PHE A 19 -3.72 5.62 2.53
N VAL A 20 -3.77 5.36 1.22
CA VAL A 20 -2.66 5.64 0.31
C VAL A 20 -2.62 7.13 -0.01
N SER A 21 -1.51 7.77 0.33
CA SER A 21 -1.31 9.20 0.12
C SER A 21 0.15 9.51 -0.19
N CYS A 22 0.41 10.71 -0.71
CA CYS A 22 1.77 11.15 -0.95
C CYS A 22 2.52 11.31 0.38
N ALA A 23 3.72 10.74 0.50
CA ALA A 23 4.54 10.80 1.70
C ALA A 23 5.06 12.21 2.07
N ILE A 24 4.85 13.20 1.19
CA ILE A 24 5.31 14.58 1.33
C ILE A 24 4.15 15.53 1.65
N CYS A 25 3.12 15.59 0.81
CA CYS A 25 1.98 16.50 1.02
C CYS A 25 0.72 15.84 1.57
N HIS A 26 0.73 14.52 1.77
CA HIS A 26 -0.42 13.76 2.26
C HIS A 26 -1.68 13.87 1.39
N PHE A 27 -1.54 14.34 0.14
CA PHE A 27 -2.65 14.33 -0.81
C PHE A 27 -3.06 12.87 -1.06
N PRO A 28 -4.34 12.51 -0.88
CA PRO A 28 -4.80 11.14 -0.99
C PRO A 28 -4.78 10.68 -2.45
N PHE A 29 -4.50 9.39 -2.65
CA PHE A 29 -4.60 8.75 -3.95
C PHE A 29 -6.07 8.51 -4.31
N ALA A 30 -6.71 9.52 -4.90
CA ALA A 30 -8.08 9.43 -5.36
C ALA A 30 -8.13 8.88 -6.80
N THR A 31 -8.43 7.60 -6.97
CA THR A 31 -8.85 7.08 -8.28
C THR A 31 -10.31 7.46 -8.50
N SER A 32 -10.55 8.54 -9.24
CA SER A 32 -11.91 8.84 -9.69
C SER A 32 -12.39 7.65 -10.53
N GLN A 33 -13.54 7.04 -10.20
CA GLN A 33 -14.09 5.92 -10.98
C GLN A 33 -14.42 6.29 -12.44
N LYS A 34 -14.29 7.58 -12.81
CA LYS A 34 -14.56 8.13 -14.15
C LYS A 34 -13.40 8.97 -14.70
N GLY A 35 -12.16 8.49 -14.58
CA GLY A 35 -11.03 9.09 -15.31
C GLY A 35 -9.68 8.95 -14.61
N PRO A 36 -8.58 9.31 -15.29
CA PRO A 36 -7.27 9.36 -14.67
C PRO A 36 -7.29 10.30 -13.44
N PRO A 37 -6.55 9.97 -12.37
CA PRO A 37 -6.46 10.82 -11.19
C PRO A 37 -5.98 12.22 -11.59
N ALA A 38 -6.48 13.25 -10.89
CA ALA A 38 -6.13 14.65 -11.19
C ALA A 38 -4.62 14.91 -11.14
N VAL A 39 -3.88 14.10 -10.38
CA VAL A 39 -2.41 14.09 -10.31
C VAL A 39 -1.94 12.63 -10.31
N PRO A 40 -0.98 12.24 -11.17
CA PRO A 40 -0.39 10.89 -11.14
C PRO A 40 0.39 10.62 -9.84
N PHE A 41 0.41 9.36 -9.43
CA PHE A 41 1.16 8.88 -8.26
C PHE A 41 2.18 7.83 -8.69
N TRP A 42 3.27 7.75 -7.94
CA TRP A 42 4.40 6.87 -8.19
C TRP A 42 4.74 6.10 -6.92
N LEU A 43 5.02 4.81 -7.07
CA LEU A 43 5.65 3.98 -6.06
C LEU A 43 7.16 3.94 -6.34
N THR A 44 7.95 4.35 -5.37
CA THR A 44 9.41 4.21 -5.41
C THR A 44 9.82 2.79 -5.05
N GLU A 45 10.96 2.32 -5.55
CA GLU A 45 11.58 1.05 -5.13
C GLU A 45 11.70 0.88 -3.61
N CYS A 46 12.04 1.96 -2.89
CA CYS A 46 12.11 1.97 -1.43
C CYS A 46 10.73 2.00 -0.71
N GLY A 47 9.62 1.81 -1.42
CA GLY A 47 8.27 1.66 -0.86
C GLY A 47 7.50 2.95 -0.57
N HIS A 48 8.09 4.12 -0.80
CA HIS A 48 7.40 5.40 -0.62
C HIS A 48 6.48 5.73 -1.80
N VAL A 49 5.29 6.24 -1.48
CA VAL A 49 4.34 6.76 -2.46
C VAL A 49 4.49 8.26 -2.59
N VAL A 50 4.68 8.78 -3.80
CA VAL A 50 4.82 10.22 -4.09
C VAL A 50 3.92 10.66 -5.24
N CYS A 51 3.31 11.84 -5.13
CA CYS A 51 2.57 12.43 -6.24
C CYS A 51 3.54 13.09 -7.23
N ASN A 52 3.11 13.28 -8.47
CA ASN A 52 3.95 13.84 -9.54
C ASN A 52 4.58 15.19 -9.19
N ASN A 53 3.93 15.99 -8.35
CA ASN A 53 4.44 17.31 -7.93
C ASN A 53 5.60 17.23 -6.92
N HIS A 54 5.76 16.09 -6.24
CA HIS A 54 6.86 15.83 -5.31
C HIS A 54 7.80 14.73 -5.83
N LEU A 55 7.77 14.49 -7.15
CA LEU A 55 8.72 13.61 -7.79
C LEU A 55 10.00 14.40 -8.09
N ASN A 56 11.14 13.90 -7.64
CA ASN A 56 12.42 14.52 -7.97
C ASN A 56 12.82 14.17 -9.41
N PRO A 57 13.30 15.14 -10.21
CA PRO A 57 13.65 14.92 -11.62
C PRO A 57 14.86 13.99 -11.81
N ASP A 58 15.71 13.88 -10.79
CA ASP A 58 16.89 13.00 -10.76
C ASP A 58 16.56 11.55 -10.37
N ARG A 59 15.27 11.21 -10.22
CA ARG A 59 14.81 9.91 -9.73
C ARG A 59 15.40 9.54 -8.37
N SER A 60 15.56 10.52 -7.48
CA SER A 60 15.76 10.25 -6.06
C SER A 60 14.43 10.16 -5.32
N CYS A 61 14.38 9.39 -4.23
CA CYS A 61 13.20 9.35 -3.36
C CYS A 61 13.09 10.67 -2.57
N ALA A 62 12.01 11.43 -2.80
CA ALA A 62 11.78 12.68 -2.07
C ALA A 62 11.57 12.50 -0.55
N LYS A 63 11.32 11.27 -0.08
CA LYS A 63 11.08 10.98 1.35
C LYS A 63 12.34 10.56 2.12
N CYS A 64 13.12 9.62 1.59
CA CYS A 64 14.31 9.09 2.27
C CYS A 64 15.64 9.48 1.62
N GLY A 65 15.62 10.09 0.44
CA GLY A 65 16.82 10.55 -0.28
C GLY A 65 17.56 9.47 -1.06
N ASP A 66 17.02 8.25 -1.15
CA ASP A 66 17.62 7.16 -1.92
C ASP A 66 17.77 7.54 -3.39
N GLN A 67 18.89 7.18 -4.02
CA GLN A 67 19.29 7.68 -5.34
C GLN A 67 19.20 6.58 -6.40
N GLY A 68 18.89 6.96 -7.64
CA GLY A 68 18.88 6.03 -8.77
C GLY A 68 17.77 4.97 -8.67
N ILE A 69 16.68 5.29 -7.96
CA ILE A 69 15.58 4.35 -7.70
C ILE A 69 14.72 4.11 -8.94
N GLU A 70 14.11 2.93 -9.01
CA GLU A 70 13.01 2.68 -9.93
C GLU A 70 11.71 3.34 -9.45
N LEU A 71 10.91 3.77 -10.43
CA LEU A 71 9.63 4.46 -10.23
C LEU A 71 8.56 3.74 -11.04
N ILE A 72 7.52 3.30 -10.36
CA ILE A 72 6.41 2.56 -10.98
C ILE A 72 5.14 3.40 -10.84
N PRO A 73 4.38 3.63 -11.93
CA PRO A 73 3.10 4.30 -11.85
C PRO A 73 2.18 3.57 -10.86
N LEU A 74 1.69 4.27 -9.84
CA LEU A 74 0.82 3.66 -8.84
C LEU A 74 -0.59 3.50 -9.42
N GLN A 75 -1.06 2.26 -9.46
CA GLN A 75 -2.39 1.88 -9.92
C GLN A 75 -3.03 0.93 -8.91
N ARG A 76 -4.38 0.94 -8.81
CA ARG A 76 -5.08 0.00 -7.92
C ARG A 76 -4.93 -1.45 -8.37
N ASN A 77 -4.92 -1.67 -9.68
CA ASN A 77 -4.74 -2.98 -10.28
C ASN A 77 -3.28 -3.11 -10.75
N MET A 78 -2.42 -3.67 -9.91
CA MET A 78 -1.03 -3.98 -10.24
C MET A 78 -0.89 -5.47 -10.55
N ASP A 79 -0.03 -5.82 -11.50
CA ASP A 79 0.29 -7.21 -11.76
C ASP A 79 1.13 -7.80 -10.60
N PRO A 80 0.98 -9.11 -10.29
CA PRO A 80 1.86 -9.79 -9.34
C PRO A 80 3.34 -9.69 -9.74
N PRO A 81 4.28 -9.61 -8.79
CA PRO A 81 4.11 -9.70 -7.34
C PRO A 81 3.77 -8.36 -6.65
N MET A 82 3.70 -7.24 -7.38
CA MET A 82 3.55 -5.91 -6.78
C MET A 82 2.20 -5.69 -6.11
N SER A 83 1.13 -6.33 -6.62
CA SER A 83 -0.19 -6.29 -5.96
C SER A 83 -0.20 -6.92 -4.58
N ASP A 84 0.73 -7.83 -4.25
CA ASP A 84 0.75 -8.51 -2.95
C ASP A 84 1.09 -7.55 -1.80
N TRP A 85 1.79 -6.46 -2.08
CA TRP A 85 2.13 -5.43 -1.08
C TRP A 85 0.93 -4.57 -0.67
N PHE A 86 -0.12 -4.56 -1.51
CA PHE A 86 -1.30 -3.71 -1.36
C PHE A 86 -2.57 -4.50 -0.98
N ARG A 87 -2.44 -5.80 -0.65
CA ARG A 87 -3.57 -6.61 -0.17
C ARG A 87 -4.00 -6.16 1.23
N SER A 88 -5.30 -6.19 1.49
CA SER A 88 -5.86 -5.90 2.81
C SER A 88 -5.19 -6.76 3.89
N LEU A 89 -4.97 -6.13 5.05
CA LEU A 89 -4.24 -6.68 6.20
C LEU A 89 -4.60 -8.13 6.60
N PRO A 90 -5.84 -8.64 6.49
CA PRO A 90 -6.13 -10.04 6.81
C PRO A 90 -5.24 -11.04 6.04
N HIS A 91 -4.90 -10.75 4.77
CA HIS A 91 -4.10 -11.64 3.94
C HIS A 91 -2.59 -11.51 4.16
N ALA A 92 -2.11 -10.32 4.53
CA ALA A 92 -0.70 -10.08 4.80
C ALA A 92 -0.23 -10.78 6.09
N ILE A 93 -1.11 -10.87 7.09
CA ILE A 93 -0.81 -11.57 8.36
C ILE A 93 -0.57 -13.06 8.13
N ASP A 94 -1.34 -13.72 7.26
CA ASP A 94 -1.13 -15.15 6.96
C ASP A 94 0.26 -15.41 6.35
N SER A 95 0.71 -14.51 5.46
CA SER A 95 2.05 -14.60 4.87
C SER A 95 3.16 -14.38 5.91
N ILE A 96 3.00 -13.43 6.84
CA ILE A 96 3.94 -13.21 7.95
C ILE A 96 3.94 -14.40 8.92
N ALA A 97 2.77 -14.92 9.26
CA ALA A 97 2.61 -16.08 10.15
C ALA A 97 3.19 -17.36 9.54
N ASN A 98 3.09 -17.55 8.22
CA ASN A 98 3.73 -18.66 7.52
C ASN A 98 5.24 -18.47 7.37
N ALA A 99 5.73 -17.25 7.14
CA ALA A 99 7.16 -16.97 7.10
C ALA A 99 7.83 -17.19 8.47
N ALA A 100 7.13 -16.84 9.56
CA ALA A 100 7.60 -17.05 10.92
C ALA A 100 7.69 -18.53 11.35
N LYS A 101 7.10 -19.47 10.58
CA LYS A 101 7.23 -20.91 10.84
C LYS A 101 8.55 -21.51 10.34
N VAL A 102 9.36 -20.76 9.60
CA VAL A 102 10.69 -21.21 9.15
C VAL A 102 11.76 -20.64 10.09
N GLY A 103 11.97 -21.30 11.22
CA GLY A 103 13.06 -20.93 12.14
C GLY A 103 12.87 -21.34 13.60
N THR A 104 12.45 -22.58 13.88
CA THR A 104 12.71 -23.21 15.19
C THR A 104 13.10 -24.68 14.97
N ASP A 105 14.23 -24.88 14.30
CA ASP A 105 14.97 -26.14 14.37
C ASP A 105 16.39 -25.81 14.84
N THR A 106 16.59 -25.80 16.16
CA THR A 106 17.79 -26.31 16.85
C THR A 106 17.58 -26.36 18.36
#